data_AF-T1H4A0-F1
#
_entry.id   AF-T1H4A0-F1
#
_cell.length_a   1.000
_cell.length_b   1.000
_cell.length_c   1.000
_cell.angle_alpha   90.00
_cell.angle_beta   90.00
_cell.angle_gamma   90.00
#
_symmetry.space_group_name_H-M   'P 1'
#
loop_
_entity.id
_entity.type
_entity.pdbx_description
1 polymer ?
#
loop_
_entity_poly.entity_id
_entity_poly.type
_entity_poly.pdbx_seq_one_letter_code
_entity_poly.pdbx_strand_id
1 'polypeptide(L)'
;MQHLRGFKHFDIVPQSFVLPLEYRDLVSAHNKYRGPWIVKPNASSRGRGIYIVTSVNEQVLVSKYIGNPLCIDGHKCDIRIYVLVTSFNPLIIYLYEEGLVRLATVKYDKNVENLWNPCMHLCNYSINKYHSDYIKSRDAGDEDVGHKWTLSALLRHLKNQKCDTNKLMANIEDLIIKSMFACAQSINAACRMFVPNGNNCFELYGFDILIDDSLKPWLLEINLSPSMGIDSPLDTK
;
A
#
# COMPACT_ATOMS: atom_id res chain seq x y z
N MET A 1 -0.19 13.31 -12.06
CA MET A 1 1.27 13.39 -12.36
C MET A 1 1.73 12.45 -13.46
N GLN A 2 1.32 11.17 -13.49
CA GLN A 2 1.73 10.25 -14.58
C GLN A 2 1.34 10.75 -15.98
N HIS A 3 0.15 11.33 -16.18
CA HIS A 3 -0.22 11.97 -17.44
C HIS A 3 0.67 13.18 -17.80
N LEU A 4 1.08 13.97 -16.80
CA LEU A 4 1.84 15.22 -16.99
C LEU A 4 3.35 14.99 -17.16
N ARG A 5 3.89 13.96 -16.50
CA ARG A 5 5.33 13.68 -16.41
C ARG A 5 5.74 12.36 -17.09
N GLY A 6 4.77 11.59 -17.56
CA GLY A 6 4.98 10.32 -18.25
C GLY A 6 5.17 9.11 -17.32
N PHE A 7 4.95 7.94 -17.89
CA PHE A 7 5.07 6.64 -17.22
C PHE A 7 6.47 6.42 -16.65
N LYS A 8 7.51 6.74 -17.43
CA LYS A 8 8.93 6.59 -17.01
C LYS A 8 9.24 7.22 -15.65
N HIS A 9 8.56 8.31 -15.29
CA HIS A 9 8.83 9.05 -14.06
C HIS A 9 7.85 8.74 -12.93
N PHE A 10 6.61 8.34 -13.23
CA PHE A 10 5.53 8.15 -12.26
C PHE A 10 4.82 6.80 -12.41
N ASP A 11 5.57 5.74 -12.70
CA ASP A 11 5.10 4.35 -12.68
C ASP A 11 5.21 3.74 -11.27
N ILE A 12 4.51 4.39 -10.32
CA ILE A 12 4.56 4.08 -8.88
C ILE A 12 3.23 3.57 -8.32
N VAL A 13 2.14 3.64 -9.09
CA VAL A 13 0.81 3.15 -8.75
C VAL A 13 0.33 2.18 -9.83
N PRO A 14 -0.45 1.14 -9.50
CA PRO A 14 -1.08 0.31 -10.52
C PRO A 14 -2.04 1.15 -11.38
N GLN A 15 -2.17 0.78 -12.65
CA GLN A 15 -3.14 1.42 -13.54
C GLN A 15 -4.53 1.36 -12.90
N SER A 16 -5.16 2.52 -12.75
CA SER A 16 -6.43 2.65 -12.03
C SER A 16 -7.40 3.57 -12.76
N PHE A 17 -8.69 3.36 -12.53
CA PHE A 17 -9.80 4.07 -13.17
C PHE A 17 -10.86 4.42 -12.12
N VAL A 18 -11.33 5.65 -12.14
CA VAL A 18 -12.42 6.16 -11.30
C VAL A 18 -13.73 5.97 -12.04
N LEU A 19 -14.56 5.06 -11.54
CA LEU A 19 -15.89 4.83 -12.09
C LEU A 19 -16.91 5.79 -11.45
N PRO A 20 -17.98 6.16 -12.19
CA PRO A 20 -18.27 5.79 -13.59
C PRO A 20 -17.50 6.60 -14.67
N LEU A 21 -16.75 7.63 -14.27
CA LEU A 21 -16.13 8.61 -15.18
C LEU A 21 -15.21 7.97 -16.24
N GLU A 22 -14.40 7.00 -15.84
CA GLU A 22 -13.36 6.38 -16.68
C GLU A 22 -13.75 4.97 -17.17
N TYR A 23 -15.07 4.67 -17.23
CA TYR A 23 -15.56 3.33 -17.61
C TYR A 23 -15.09 2.89 -19.01
N ARG A 24 -15.09 3.80 -19.99
CA ARG A 24 -14.65 3.48 -21.36
C ARG A 24 -13.17 3.11 -21.42
N ASP A 25 -12.35 3.82 -20.64
CA ASP A 25 -10.91 3.56 -20.57
C ASP A 25 -10.62 2.23 -19.86
N LEU A 26 -11.38 1.92 -18.81
CA LEU A 26 -11.34 0.60 -18.16
C LEU A 26 -11.67 -0.52 -19.16
N VAL A 27 -12.73 -0.40 -19.96
CA VAL A 27 -13.10 -1.42 -20.96
C VAL A 27 -11.96 -1.61 -21.98
N SER A 28 -11.38 -0.51 -22.47
CA SER A 28 -10.24 -0.54 -23.40
C SER A 28 -9.02 -1.24 -22.79
N ALA A 29 -8.69 -0.92 -21.54
CA ALA A 29 -7.58 -1.54 -20.81
C ALA A 29 -7.83 -3.02 -20.51
N HIS A 30 -9.05 -3.38 -20.10
CA HIS A 30 -9.45 -4.76 -19.82
C HIS A 30 -9.30 -5.65 -21.06
N ASN A 31 -9.73 -5.18 -22.23
CA ASN A 31 -9.61 -5.90 -23.49
C ASN A 31 -8.14 -6.20 -23.88
N LYS A 32 -7.20 -5.34 -23.45
CA LYS A 32 -5.76 -5.52 -23.70
C LYS A 32 -5.08 -6.41 -22.64
N TYR A 33 -5.41 -6.22 -21.37
CA TYR A 33 -4.70 -6.88 -20.26
C TYR A 33 -5.27 -8.27 -19.93
N ARG A 34 -6.59 -8.50 -20.08
CA ARG A 34 -7.31 -9.75 -19.77
C ARG A 34 -7.04 -10.36 -18.38
N GLY A 35 -6.47 -9.61 -17.44
CA GLY A 35 -6.21 -10.04 -16.07
C GLY A 35 -7.23 -9.48 -15.06
N PRO A 36 -7.12 -9.90 -13.79
CA PRO A 36 -8.01 -9.45 -12.73
C PRO A 36 -7.81 -7.97 -12.38
N TRP A 37 -8.90 -7.37 -11.88
CA TRP A 37 -8.94 -6.00 -11.39
C TRP A 37 -9.46 -6.03 -9.95
N ILE A 38 -8.96 -5.14 -9.10
CA ILE A 38 -9.43 -4.96 -7.72
C ILE A 38 -10.25 -3.68 -7.62
N VAL A 39 -11.46 -3.80 -7.06
CA VAL A 39 -12.35 -2.68 -6.82
C VAL A 39 -12.16 -2.19 -5.39
N LYS A 40 -11.95 -0.88 -5.23
CA LYS A 40 -11.83 -0.21 -3.93
C LYS A 40 -12.96 0.82 -3.81
N PRO A 41 -13.88 0.70 -2.84
CA PRO A 41 -14.92 1.70 -2.63
C PRO A 41 -14.32 2.99 -2.08
N ASN A 42 -14.95 4.14 -2.38
CA ASN A 42 -14.51 5.43 -1.88
C ASN A 42 -14.57 5.49 -0.34
N ALA A 43 -13.52 6.06 0.26
CA ALA A 43 -13.41 6.34 1.69
C ALA A 43 -13.60 5.15 2.66
N SER A 44 -13.50 3.91 2.16
CA SER A 44 -13.48 2.75 3.05
C SER A 44 -12.07 2.49 3.58
N SER A 45 -11.98 2.11 4.85
CA SER A 45 -10.75 1.67 5.50
C SER A 45 -10.87 0.22 5.95
N ARG A 46 -9.72 -0.42 6.18
CA ARG A 46 -9.61 -1.79 6.75
C ARG A 46 -10.09 -2.91 5.82
N GLY A 47 -10.08 -2.69 4.51
CA GLY A 47 -10.49 -3.69 3.50
C GLY A 47 -11.99 -4.05 3.55
N ARG A 48 -12.81 -3.30 4.29
CA ARG A 48 -14.27 -3.48 4.30
C ARG A 48 -14.84 -3.01 2.98
N GLY A 49 -15.60 -3.87 2.31
CA GLY A 49 -16.28 -3.51 1.06
C GLY A 49 -15.44 -3.63 -0.22
N ILE A 50 -14.40 -4.47 -0.25
CA ILE A 50 -13.87 -4.94 -1.54
C ILE A 50 -14.89 -5.93 -2.11
N TYR A 51 -15.82 -5.44 -2.94
CA TYR A 51 -16.88 -6.21 -3.59
C TYR A 51 -16.91 -5.91 -5.09
N ILE A 52 -17.60 -6.80 -5.83
CA ILE A 52 -17.97 -6.58 -7.22
C ILE A 52 -19.18 -5.64 -7.24
N VAL A 53 -19.03 -4.45 -7.81
CA VAL A 53 -20.09 -3.42 -7.81
C VAL A 53 -21.32 -3.88 -8.61
N THR A 54 -22.50 -3.71 -8.01
CA THR A 54 -23.80 -4.09 -8.60
C THR A 54 -24.54 -2.93 -9.25
N SER A 55 -24.11 -1.68 -9.06
CA SER A 55 -24.74 -0.46 -9.61
C SER A 55 -23.73 0.48 -10.25
N VAL A 56 -24.01 0.93 -11.47
CA VAL A 56 -23.15 1.80 -12.29
C VAL A 56 -22.97 3.22 -11.71
N ASN A 57 -23.72 3.57 -10.66
CA ASN A 57 -23.71 4.92 -10.06
C ASN A 57 -22.81 5.06 -8.83
N GLU A 58 -22.19 3.99 -8.33
CA GLU A 58 -21.28 4.08 -7.19
C GLU A 58 -19.88 4.56 -7.63
N GLN A 59 -19.37 5.60 -6.98
CA GLN A 59 -18.03 6.09 -7.24
C GLN A 59 -17.01 5.14 -6.59
N VAL A 60 -16.32 4.37 -7.43
CA VAL A 60 -15.31 3.39 -6.99
C VAL A 60 -14.01 3.55 -7.78
N LEU A 61 -12.90 3.16 -7.16
CA LEU A 61 -11.62 3.04 -7.84
C LEU A 61 -11.40 1.59 -8.27
N VAL A 62 -11.27 1.35 -9.57
CA VAL A 62 -10.89 0.05 -10.12
C VAL A 62 -9.41 0.09 -10.45
N SER A 63 -8.62 -0.78 -9.85
CA SER A 63 -7.17 -0.82 -9.99
C SER A 63 -6.70 -2.15 -10.54
N LYS A 64 -5.66 -2.14 -11.36
CA LYS A 64 -5.05 -3.35 -11.91
C LYS A 64 -4.53 -4.20 -10.75
N TYR A 65 -4.94 -5.47 -10.70
CA TYR A 65 -4.47 -6.37 -9.66
C TYR A 65 -3.01 -6.78 -9.91
N ILE A 66 -2.15 -6.66 -8.90
CA ILE A 66 -0.76 -7.12 -8.97
C ILE A 66 -0.76 -8.63 -8.74
N GLY A 67 -0.74 -9.38 -9.86
CA GLY A 67 -0.83 -10.85 -9.88
C GLY A 67 0.43 -11.59 -9.46
N ASN A 68 1.58 -10.91 -9.43
CA ASN A 68 2.87 -11.48 -9.03
C ASN A 68 3.47 -10.73 -7.84
N PRO A 69 2.82 -10.75 -6.66
CA PRO A 69 3.40 -10.12 -5.47
C PRO A 69 4.64 -10.91 -5.00
N LEU A 70 5.57 -10.22 -4.36
CA LEU A 70 6.56 -10.86 -3.48
C LEU A 70 5.80 -11.67 -2.42
N CYS A 71 6.23 -12.91 -2.21
CA CYS A 71 5.65 -13.80 -1.20
C CYS A 71 6.72 -14.26 -0.22
N ILE A 72 6.40 -14.24 1.07
CA ILE A 72 7.25 -14.72 2.16
C ILE A 72 6.67 -16.07 2.59
N ASP A 73 7.45 -17.16 2.45
CA ASP A 73 7.00 -18.54 2.71
C ASP A 73 5.69 -18.92 2.00
N GLY A 74 5.46 -18.31 0.83
CA GLY A 74 4.25 -18.49 0.02
C GLY A 74 3.08 -17.57 0.41
N HIS A 75 3.22 -16.69 1.39
CA HIS A 75 2.19 -15.73 1.77
C HIS A 75 2.42 -14.38 1.12
N LYS A 76 1.37 -13.83 0.49
CA LYS A 76 1.38 -12.45 -0.01
C LYS A 76 1.57 -11.48 1.17
N CYS A 77 2.37 -10.44 0.98
CA CYS A 77 2.54 -9.40 2.01
C CYS A 77 2.44 -7.99 1.45
N ASP A 78 1.98 -7.06 2.27
CA ASP A 78 2.15 -5.63 2.03
C ASP A 78 2.94 -4.99 3.18
N ILE A 79 3.42 -3.77 2.96
CA ILE A 79 4.25 -3.02 3.90
C ILE A 79 3.51 -1.73 4.26
N ARG A 80 3.32 -1.53 5.56
CA ARG A 80 2.95 -0.24 6.14
C ARG A 80 4.22 0.50 6.53
N ILE A 81 4.41 1.67 5.93
CA ILE A 81 5.51 2.59 6.24
C ILE A 81 4.94 3.88 6.84
N TYR A 82 5.61 4.40 7.87
CA TYR A 82 5.24 5.65 8.52
C TYR A 82 6.07 6.81 7.97
N VAL A 83 5.39 7.84 7.48
CA VAL A 83 6.02 9.02 6.86
C VAL A 83 5.50 10.28 7.53
N LEU A 84 6.39 11.06 8.14
CA LEU A 84 6.05 12.35 8.73
C LEU A 84 6.42 13.47 7.76
N VAL A 85 5.45 14.33 7.43
CA VAL A 85 5.71 15.56 6.68
C VAL A 85 5.52 16.73 7.62
N THR A 86 6.58 17.50 7.86
CA THR A 86 6.55 18.67 8.76
C THR A 86 6.39 19.98 8.02
N SER A 87 6.57 19.97 6.70
CA SER A 87 6.39 21.14 5.85
C SER A 87 6.22 20.72 4.40
N PHE A 88 5.35 21.41 3.67
CA PHE A 88 5.20 21.29 2.21
C PHE A 88 5.87 22.43 1.43
N ASN A 89 6.33 23.48 2.12
CA ASN A 89 7.07 24.58 1.51
C ASN A 89 8.07 25.22 2.52
N PRO A 90 9.34 24.78 2.56
CA PRO A 90 9.93 23.73 1.71
C PRO A 90 9.37 22.33 2.04
N LEU A 91 9.38 21.40 1.07
CA LEU A 91 8.92 20.03 1.33
C LEU A 91 9.95 19.29 2.20
N ILE A 92 9.56 18.89 3.40
CA ILE A 92 10.38 18.15 4.36
C ILE A 92 9.66 16.86 4.74
N ILE A 93 10.26 15.73 4.36
CA ILE A 93 9.72 14.39 4.55
C ILE A 93 10.67 13.59 5.43
N TYR A 94 10.16 12.97 6.49
CA TYR A 94 10.86 12.02 7.32
C TYR A 94 10.25 10.64 7.14
N LEU A 95 11.10 9.66 6.87
CA LEU A 95 10.76 8.26 6.82
C LEU A 95 11.13 7.63 8.17
N TYR A 96 10.18 6.93 8.80
CA TYR A 96 10.50 6.15 10.00
C TYR A 96 11.37 4.94 9.64
N GLU A 97 12.32 4.61 10.51
CA GLU A 97 13.29 3.52 10.27
C GLU A 97 12.62 2.14 10.24
N GLU A 98 11.44 2.01 10.87
CA GLU A 98 10.66 0.79 10.91
C GLU A 98 9.30 0.90 10.22
N GLY A 99 8.71 -0.28 10.00
CA GLY A 99 7.39 -0.43 9.42
C GLY A 99 6.78 -1.79 9.77
N LEU A 100 5.50 -1.97 9.41
CA LEU A 100 4.78 -3.22 9.64
C LEU A 100 4.59 -3.95 8.32
N VAL A 101 5.15 -5.13 8.21
CA VAL A 101 4.91 -6.05 7.10
C VAL A 101 3.76 -6.96 7.50
N ARG A 102 2.69 -6.95 6.72
CA ARG A 102 1.47 -7.70 7.00
C ARG A 102 1.36 -8.83 6.01
N LEU A 103 1.31 -10.07 6.49
CA LEU A 103 1.18 -11.24 5.64
C LEU A 103 -0.28 -11.70 5.59
N ALA A 104 -0.72 -12.12 4.41
CA ALA A 104 -1.98 -12.81 4.21
C ALA A 104 -1.92 -14.20 4.86
N THR A 105 -3.02 -14.66 5.45
CA THR A 105 -3.03 -15.92 6.22
C THR A 105 -3.00 -17.16 5.33
N VAL A 106 -3.59 -17.08 4.14
CA VAL A 106 -3.63 -18.19 3.19
C VAL A 106 -2.53 -18.02 2.15
N LYS A 107 -1.84 -19.11 1.83
CA LYS A 107 -0.78 -19.11 0.81
C LYS A 107 -1.32 -18.62 -0.53
N TYR A 108 -0.53 -17.79 -1.18
CA TYR A 108 -0.87 -17.14 -2.43
C TYR A 108 -0.91 -18.14 -3.59
N ASP A 109 -2.00 -18.10 -4.35
CA ASP A 109 -2.17 -18.79 -5.61
C ASP A 109 -2.64 -17.80 -6.68
N LYS A 110 -2.14 -17.95 -7.90
CA LYS A 110 -2.50 -17.15 -9.07
C LYS A 110 -3.76 -17.65 -9.78
N ASN A 111 -4.22 -18.86 -9.46
CA ASN A 111 -5.38 -19.48 -10.08
C ASN A 111 -6.63 -18.63 -9.88
N VAL A 112 -7.35 -18.35 -10.98
CA VAL A 112 -8.56 -17.51 -11.00
C VAL A 112 -9.64 -18.07 -10.08
N GLU A 113 -9.67 -19.39 -9.91
CA GLU A 113 -10.58 -20.11 -9.01
C GLU A 113 -10.40 -19.75 -7.54
N ASN A 114 -9.26 -19.16 -7.15
CA ASN A 114 -8.96 -18.78 -5.77
C ASN A 114 -9.18 -17.29 -5.48
N LEU A 115 -9.53 -16.48 -6.49
CA LEU A 115 -9.73 -15.03 -6.34
C LEU A 115 -10.83 -14.64 -5.35
N TRP A 116 -11.73 -15.56 -5.01
CA TRP A 116 -12.78 -15.34 -4.02
C TRP A 116 -12.25 -15.30 -2.58
N ASN A 117 -11.05 -15.81 -2.30
CA ASN A 117 -10.52 -15.92 -0.94
C ASN A 117 -9.82 -14.63 -0.48
N PRO A 118 -10.45 -13.81 0.39
CA PRO A 118 -9.86 -12.56 0.83
C PRO A 118 -8.62 -12.76 1.71
N CYS A 119 -8.54 -13.85 2.47
CA CYS A 119 -7.39 -14.15 3.35
C CYS A 119 -6.14 -14.58 2.57
N MET A 120 -6.24 -14.76 1.25
CA MET A 120 -5.13 -15.00 0.33
C MET A 120 -4.65 -13.69 -0.34
N HIS A 121 -5.61 -12.82 -0.69
CA HIS A 121 -5.34 -11.68 -1.56
C HIS A 121 -5.24 -10.34 -0.83
N LEU A 122 -5.74 -10.24 0.41
CA LEU A 122 -5.75 -9.03 1.22
C LEU A 122 -4.93 -9.26 2.49
N CYS A 123 -3.97 -8.37 2.75
CA CYS A 123 -3.03 -8.49 3.87
C CYS A 123 -3.52 -7.72 5.12
N ASN A 124 -4.68 -7.07 5.06
CA ASN A 124 -5.17 -6.27 6.18
C ASN A 124 -5.41 -7.15 7.42
N TYR A 125 -4.90 -6.67 8.56
CA TYR A 125 -5.07 -7.33 9.86
C TYR A 125 -6.55 -7.59 10.21
N SER A 126 -7.44 -6.64 9.90
CA SER A 126 -8.89 -6.76 10.13
C SER A 126 -9.53 -7.97 9.46
N ILE A 127 -8.98 -8.43 8.33
CA ILE A 127 -9.48 -9.56 7.56
C ILE A 127 -8.86 -10.85 8.08
N ASN A 128 -7.55 -10.83 8.33
CA ASN A 128 -6.77 -12.03 8.64
C ASN A 128 -6.85 -12.46 10.10
N LYS A 129 -7.04 -11.52 11.05
CA LYS A 129 -6.91 -11.79 12.50
C LYS A 129 -7.87 -12.83 13.09
N TYR A 130 -8.96 -13.14 12.39
CA TYR A 130 -9.97 -14.12 12.80
C TYR A 130 -9.84 -15.47 12.06
N HIS A 131 -8.93 -15.58 11.10
CA HIS A 131 -8.67 -16.84 10.42
C HIS A 131 -7.99 -17.82 11.38
N SER A 132 -8.35 -19.11 11.33
CA SER A 132 -7.84 -20.14 12.26
C SER A 132 -6.32 -20.24 12.25
N ASP A 133 -5.73 -20.08 11.06
CA ASP A 133 -4.30 -20.25 10.85
C ASP A 133 -3.51 -18.94 11.09
N TYR A 134 -4.17 -17.88 11.55
CA TYR A 134 -3.51 -16.61 11.82
C TYR A 134 -2.64 -16.67 13.08
N ILE A 135 -1.33 -16.79 12.85
CA ILE A 135 -0.32 -16.78 13.90
C ILE A 135 -0.01 -15.33 14.32
N LYS A 136 -0.37 -14.99 15.58
CA LYS A 136 0.03 -13.74 16.24
C LYS A 136 1.43 -13.87 16.83
N SER A 137 2.24 -12.83 16.68
CA SER A 137 3.48 -12.67 17.45
C SER A 137 3.17 -12.61 18.96
N ARG A 138 3.96 -13.33 19.76
CA ARG A 138 3.77 -13.47 21.21
C ARG A 138 4.71 -12.56 22.01
N ASP A 139 5.82 -12.13 21.40
CA ASP A 139 6.83 -11.27 21.99
C ASP A 139 7.25 -10.15 21.01
N ALA A 140 7.63 -8.97 21.51
CA ALA A 140 8.11 -7.88 20.68
C ALA A 140 9.45 -8.20 20.00
N GLY A 141 10.23 -9.13 20.58
CA GLY A 141 11.45 -9.69 20.00
C GLY A 141 11.23 -10.60 18.79
N ASP A 142 10.02 -11.11 18.61
CA ASP A 142 9.66 -12.03 17.51
C ASP A 142 9.38 -11.24 16.21
N GLU A 143 10.43 -10.66 15.62
CA GLU A 143 10.32 -9.75 14.48
C GLU A 143 9.93 -10.41 13.15
N ASP A 144 10.11 -11.72 13.03
CA ASP A 144 9.88 -12.54 11.84
C ASP A 144 8.97 -13.76 12.10
N VAL A 145 8.11 -13.68 13.13
CA VAL A 145 7.22 -14.80 13.50
C VAL A 145 5.76 -14.50 13.19
N GLY A 146 5.12 -15.45 12.51
CA GLY A 146 3.70 -15.40 12.19
C GLY A 146 3.39 -14.46 11.04
N HIS A 147 2.23 -13.80 11.08
CA HIS A 147 1.68 -13.04 9.96
C HIS A 147 1.85 -11.51 10.08
N LYS A 148 2.76 -11.07 10.94
CA LYS A 148 3.16 -9.67 11.09
C LYS A 148 4.64 -9.61 11.39
N TRP A 149 5.41 -8.95 10.52
CA TRP A 149 6.86 -8.78 10.66
C TRP A 149 7.24 -7.31 10.74
N THR A 150 8.44 -7.00 11.21
CA THR A 150 9.02 -5.66 11.06
C THR A 150 9.57 -5.45 9.65
N LEU A 151 9.79 -4.19 9.27
CA LEU A 151 10.46 -3.88 8.00
C LEU A 151 11.91 -4.40 8.03
N SER A 152 12.62 -4.24 9.15
CA SER A 152 13.98 -4.79 9.28
C SER A 152 14.04 -6.31 9.13
N ALA A 153 13.06 -7.04 9.65
CA ALA A 153 12.96 -8.50 9.46
C ALA A 153 12.81 -8.87 7.98
N LEU A 154 11.92 -8.19 7.25
CA LEU A 154 11.77 -8.37 5.81
C LEU A 154 13.07 -8.08 5.05
N LEU A 155 13.72 -6.96 5.35
CA LEU A 155 14.98 -6.60 4.69
C LEU A 155 16.09 -7.62 4.98
N ARG A 156 16.17 -8.13 6.21
CA ARG A 156 17.11 -9.21 6.58
C ARG A 156 16.81 -10.49 5.79
N HIS A 157 15.54 -10.88 5.71
CA HIS A 157 15.09 -12.05 4.95
C HIS A 157 15.45 -11.94 3.46
N LEU A 158 15.14 -10.80 2.83
CA LEU A 158 15.48 -10.54 1.42
C LEU A 158 16.99 -10.50 1.17
N LYS A 159 17.76 -9.92 2.10
CA LYS A 159 19.22 -9.92 2.02
C LYS A 159 19.81 -11.33 2.06
N ASN A 160 19.25 -12.22 2.89
CA ASN A 160 19.63 -13.64 2.94
C ASN A 160 19.28 -14.37 1.63
N GLN A 161 18.24 -13.94 0.92
CA GLN A 161 17.89 -14.41 -0.42
C GLN A 161 18.72 -13.76 -1.55
N LYS A 162 19.74 -12.96 -1.20
CA LYS A 162 20.63 -12.23 -2.13
C LYS A 162 19.92 -11.16 -2.96
N CYS A 163 18.81 -10.62 -2.47
CA CYS A 163 18.14 -9.47 -3.07
C CYS A 163 18.87 -8.17 -2.70
N ASP A 164 18.85 -7.19 -3.61
CA ASP A 164 19.40 -5.86 -3.38
C ASP A 164 18.40 -4.99 -2.59
N THR A 165 18.48 -5.07 -1.26
CA THR A 165 17.60 -4.35 -0.34
C THR A 165 17.87 -2.85 -0.29
N ASN A 166 19.09 -2.40 -0.58
CA ASN A 166 19.42 -0.98 -0.67
C ASN A 166 18.68 -0.35 -1.86
N LYS A 167 18.70 -1.00 -3.02
CA LYS A 167 17.96 -0.55 -4.19
C LYS A 167 16.45 -0.56 -3.96
N LEU A 168 15.93 -1.58 -3.25
CA LEU A 168 14.52 -1.64 -2.88
C LEU A 168 14.11 -0.43 -2.03
N MET A 169 14.87 -0.12 -0.97
CA MET A 169 14.58 1.02 -0.11
C MET A 169 14.71 2.36 -0.85
N ALA A 170 15.72 2.52 -1.71
CA ALA A 170 15.83 3.70 -2.57
C ALA A 170 14.60 3.88 -3.50
N ASN A 171 14.05 2.79 -4.05
CA ASN A 171 12.84 2.83 -4.86
C ASN A 171 11.59 3.17 -4.02
N ILE A 172 11.54 2.73 -2.76
CA ILE A 172 10.46 3.06 -1.82
C ILE A 172 10.51 4.55 -1.45
N GLU A 173 11.70 5.09 -1.15
CA GLU A 173 11.91 6.51 -0.87
C GLU A 173 11.50 7.38 -2.07
N ASP A 174 11.94 7.03 -3.27
CA ASP A 174 11.56 7.72 -4.51
C ASP A 174 10.04 7.70 -4.74
N LEU A 175 9.38 6.56 -4.48
CA LEU A 175 7.92 6.43 -4.52
C LEU A 175 7.24 7.37 -3.52
N ILE A 176 7.72 7.45 -2.28
CA ILE A 176 7.18 8.34 -1.23
C ILE A 176 7.34 9.80 -1.65
N ILE A 177 8.53 10.20 -2.07
CA ILE A 177 8.84 11.57 -2.52
C ILE A 177 7.94 11.96 -3.69
N LYS A 178 7.82 11.11 -4.71
CA LYS A 178 6.95 11.38 -5.88
C LYS A 178 5.49 11.50 -5.48
N SER A 179 5.03 10.71 -4.52
CA SER A 179 3.66 10.74 -4.02
C SER A 179 3.36 12.06 -3.30
N MET A 180 4.24 12.50 -2.40
CA MET A 180 4.10 13.79 -1.71
C MET A 180 4.24 14.97 -2.67
N PHE A 181 5.15 14.87 -3.64
CA PHE A 181 5.32 15.90 -4.66
C PHE A 181 4.08 16.04 -5.55
N ALA A 182 3.34 14.95 -5.80
CA ALA A 182 2.14 14.98 -6.62
C ALA A 182 0.98 15.80 -6.01
N CYS A 183 0.92 15.92 -4.68
CA CYS A 183 -0.10 16.71 -3.97
C CYS A 183 0.43 18.04 -3.41
N ALA A 184 1.75 18.26 -3.40
CA ALA A 184 2.39 19.41 -2.77
C ALA A 184 1.83 20.76 -3.24
N GLN A 185 1.56 20.94 -4.53
CA GLN A 185 1.02 22.21 -5.04
C GLN A 185 -0.39 22.51 -4.48
N SER A 186 -1.26 21.51 -4.47
CA SER A 186 -2.63 21.64 -3.96
C SER A 186 -2.65 21.91 -2.46
N ILE A 187 -1.79 21.19 -1.71
CA ILE A 187 -1.65 21.39 -0.26
C ILE A 187 -1.09 22.78 0.03
N ASN A 188 -0.03 23.21 -0.66
CA ASN A 188 0.54 24.54 -0.49
C ASN A 188 -0.45 25.66 -0.82
N ALA A 189 -1.31 25.48 -1.82
CA ALA A 189 -2.37 26.43 -2.13
C ALA A 189 -3.39 26.52 -0.98
N ALA A 190 -3.85 25.38 -0.46
CA ALA A 190 -4.75 25.33 0.68
C ALA A 190 -4.12 25.94 1.95
N CYS A 191 -2.86 25.63 2.25
CA CYS A 191 -2.14 26.21 3.39
C CYS A 191 -2.08 27.74 3.31
N ARG A 192 -1.80 28.31 2.13
CA ARG A 192 -1.80 29.77 1.94
C ARG A 192 -3.17 30.42 2.15
N MET A 193 -4.25 29.69 1.88
CA MET A 193 -5.62 30.20 2.01
C MET A 193 -6.15 30.07 3.44
N PHE A 194 -5.81 28.99 4.14
CA PHE A 194 -6.50 28.58 5.36
C PHE A 194 -5.61 28.52 6.61
N VAL A 195 -4.28 28.53 6.47
CA VAL A 195 -3.35 28.36 7.59
C VAL A 195 -2.67 29.70 7.88
N PRO A 196 -2.87 30.31 9.07
CA PRO A 196 -2.26 31.59 9.41
C PRO A 196 -0.73 31.58 9.39
N ASN A 197 -0.10 30.45 9.76
CA ASN A 197 1.35 30.27 9.74
C ASN A 197 1.71 28.94 9.07
N GLY A 198 2.49 28.98 7.99
CA GLY A 198 2.82 27.80 7.18
C GLY A 198 3.55 26.67 7.92
N ASN A 199 4.18 26.96 9.07
CA ASN A 199 4.91 25.98 9.89
C ASN A 199 4.04 25.31 10.96
N ASN A 200 2.73 25.54 10.98
CA ASN A 200 1.83 24.99 12.01
C ASN A 200 1.22 23.63 11.66
N CYS A 201 1.56 23.06 10.51
CA CYS A 201 0.98 21.80 10.04
C CYS A 201 2.08 20.74 9.94
N PHE A 202 1.86 19.62 10.60
CA PHE A 202 2.56 18.37 10.31
C PHE A 202 1.51 17.28 10.16
N GLU A 203 1.85 16.22 9.43
CA GLU A 203 0.96 15.07 9.26
C GLU A 203 1.77 13.78 9.25
N LEU A 204 1.26 12.77 9.96
CA LEU A 204 1.81 11.43 9.95
C LEU A 204 0.97 10.57 9.00
N TYR A 205 1.58 10.11 7.93
CA TYR A 205 0.96 9.28 6.90
C TYR A 205 1.34 7.82 7.09
N GLY A 206 0.37 6.93 6.84
CA GLY A 206 0.63 5.49 6.66
C GLY A 206 0.61 5.13 5.19
N PHE A 207 1.77 4.81 4.62
CA PHE A 207 1.90 4.34 3.25
C PHE A 207 1.72 2.82 3.19
N ASP A 208 0.82 2.35 2.34
CA ASP A 208 0.63 0.92 2.08
C ASP A 208 1.28 0.60 0.73
N ILE A 209 2.35 -0.20 0.77
CA ILE A 209 3.17 -0.53 -0.39
C ILE A 209 3.14 -2.04 -0.60
N LEU A 210 2.93 -2.46 -1.85
CA LEU A 210 3.10 -3.85 -2.27
C LEU A 210 4.38 -3.98 -3.08
N ILE A 211 5.21 -4.96 -2.77
CA ILE A 211 6.38 -5.31 -3.59
C ILE A 211 5.98 -6.46 -4.52
N ASP A 212 6.34 -6.37 -5.80
CA ASP A 212 6.17 -7.49 -6.75
C ASP A 212 7.38 -8.43 -6.80
N ASP A 213 7.26 -9.53 -7.55
CA ASP A 213 8.31 -10.54 -7.70
C ASP A 213 9.58 -10.02 -8.41
N SER A 214 9.52 -8.84 -9.02
CA SER A 214 10.67 -8.12 -9.60
C SER A 214 11.31 -7.12 -8.63
N LEU A 215 10.89 -7.13 -7.36
CA LEU A 215 11.27 -6.18 -6.32
C LEU A 215 10.92 -4.72 -6.65
N LYS A 216 9.87 -4.50 -7.45
CA LYS A 216 9.32 -3.17 -7.68
C LYS A 216 8.28 -2.83 -6.62
N PRO A 217 8.40 -1.69 -5.92
CA PRO A 217 7.38 -1.22 -5.00
C PRO A 217 6.23 -0.53 -5.74
N TRP A 218 5.01 -0.78 -5.28
CA TRP A 218 3.77 -0.21 -5.79
C TRP A 218 2.98 0.43 -4.65
N LEU A 219 2.62 1.70 -4.81
CA LEU A 219 1.76 2.39 -3.87
C LEU A 219 0.32 1.90 -4.01
N LEU A 220 -0.24 1.39 -2.91
CA LEU A 220 -1.62 0.92 -2.85
C LEU A 220 -2.58 2.00 -2.34
N GLU A 221 -2.21 2.67 -1.26
CA GLU A 221 -2.96 3.75 -0.62
C GLU A 221 -2.07 4.56 0.33
N ILE A 222 -2.52 5.77 0.67
CA ILE A 222 -1.93 6.62 1.71
C ILE A 222 -3.03 6.91 2.72
N ASN A 223 -2.83 6.44 3.95
CA ASN A 223 -3.75 6.62 5.06
C ASN A 223 -3.42 7.91 5.81
N LEU A 224 -4.40 8.83 5.85
CA LEU A 224 -4.43 9.93 6.81
C LEU A 224 -4.80 9.34 8.18
N SER A 225 -4.00 9.63 9.21
CA SER A 225 -4.18 9.06 10.56
C SER A 225 -4.04 7.52 10.60
N PRO A 226 -2.82 6.97 10.35
CA PRO A 226 -2.58 5.54 10.52
C PRO A 226 -2.91 5.09 11.94
N SER A 227 -3.40 3.85 12.09
CA SER A 227 -3.69 3.28 13.41
C SER A 227 -2.42 3.19 14.26
N MET A 228 -2.46 3.80 15.44
CA MET A 228 -1.43 3.73 16.48
C MET A 228 -1.81 2.76 17.62
N GLY A 229 -2.86 1.95 17.41
CA GLY A 229 -3.29 0.93 18.36
C GLY A 229 -2.27 -0.21 18.46
N ILE A 230 -2.01 -0.64 19.69
CA ILE A 230 -1.08 -1.75 20.00
C ILE A 230 -1.93 -3.00 20.23
N ASP A 231 -2.13 -3.79 19.16
CA ASP A 231 -2.91 -5.04 19.20
C ASP A 231 -2.01 -6.27 19.39
N SER A 232 -0.69 -6.11 19.23
CA SER A 232 0.33 -7.13 19.44
C SER A 232 1.63 -6.50 19.96
N PRO A 233 2.49 -7.27 20.66
CA PRO A 233 3.77 -6.76 21.15
C PRO A 233 4.65 -6.12 20.08
N LEU A 234 4.58 -6.61 18.83
CA LEU A 234 5.34 -6.05 17.72
C LEU A 234 4.95 -4.60 17.39
N ASP A 235 3.73 -4.18 17.71
CA ASP A 235 3.26 -2.81 17.42
C ASP A 235 3.90 -1.76 18.35
N THR A 236 4.72 -2.15 19.32
CA THR A 236 5.46 -1.22 20.20
C THR A 236 6.87 -0.88 19.69
N LYS A 237 7.32 -1.51 18.60
CA LYS A 237 8.60 -1.21 17.94
C LYS A 237 8.42 -0.15 16.86
#